data_AF-A0A9E2VL13-F1
#
_entry.id   AF-A0A9E2VL13-F1
#
_cell.length_a   1.000
_cell.length_b   1.000
_cell.length_c   1.000
_cell.angle_alpha   90.00
_cell.angle_beta   90.00
_cell.angle_gamma   90.00
#
_symmetry.space_group_name_H-M   'P 1'
#
loop_
_entity.id
_entity.type
_entity.pdbx_description
1 polymer ?
#
loop_
_entity_poly.entity_id
_entity_poly.type
_entity_poly.pdbx_seq_one_letter_code
_entity_poly.pdbx_strand_id
1 'polypeptide(L)'
;MKTRAAVALTLLAGIGGVASAQFITFEELGVQPDLFNQTTALRAQYAGVGVTFSGAGALDGGGILNQASNFGLNARSGEHFLAFNTGASFSDGGSASGPQTITFAGGASAVSIYGAIARITMTAFNDDNIEVGNVTIGADLAWQELALTGNISYVVIAGAGSDTMVLDDLSWTAIPAPSSAALAGILALGAARRRR
;
A
#
# COMPACT_ATOMS: atom_id res chain seq x y z
N MET A 1 62.49 -20.63 14.36
CA MET A 1 61.02 -20.83 14.38
C MET A 1 60.44 -19.58 15.05
N LYS A 2 60.06 -18.50 14.35
CA LYS A 2 58.86 -18.21 13.55
C LYS A 2 57.53 -18.53 14.25
N THR A 3 56.91 -17.52 14.85
CA THR A 3 55.45 -17.49 15.04
C THR A 3 54.96 -16.08 14.72
N ARG A 4 54.27 -15.93 13.58
CA ARG A 4 53.61 -14.70 13.14
C ARG A 4 52.18 -14.73 13.67
N ALA A 5 51.77 -13.68 14.40
CA ALA A 5 50.38 -13.48 14.79
C ALA A 5 49.58 -12.99 13.56
N ALA A 6 48.57 -13.77 13.15
CA ALA A 6 47.62 -13.38 12.14
C ALA A 6 46.49 -12.57 12.80
N VAL A 7 46.30 -11.33 12.35
CA VAL A 7 45.11 -10.53 12.66
C VAL A 7 44.03 -10.93 11.67
N ALA A 8 43.00 -11.63 12.14
CA ALA A 8 41.82 -11.93 11.35
C ALA A 8 40.89 -10.71 11.35
N LEU A 9 40.78 -10.03 10.21
CA LEU A 9 39.78 -9.00 9.97
C LEU A 9 38.50 -9.68 9.50
N THR A 10 37.54 -9.86 10.40
CA THR A 10 36.22 -10.39 10.05
C THR A 10 35.36 -9.27 9.47
N LEU A 11 35.16 -9.30 8.16
CA LEU A 11 34.23 -8.41 7.45
C LEU A 11 32.79 -8.90 7.73
N LEU A 12 32.01 -8.18 8.54
CA LEU A 12 30.57 -8.45 8.67
C LEU A 12 29.85 -7.83 7.48
N ALA A 13 29.59 -8.62 6.44
CA ALA A 13 28.72 -8.23 5.34
C ALA A 13 27.28 -8.15 5.85
N GLY A 14 26.78 -6.94 6.08
CA GLY A 14 25.36 -6.69 6.28
C GLY A 14 24.62 -7.00 4.98
N ILE A 15 23.92 -8.13 4.95
CA ILE A 15 23.06 -8.50 3.82
C ILE A 15 21.83 -7.60 3.92
N GLY A 16 21.86 -6.45 3.23
CA GLY A 16 20.66 -5.65 3.02
C GLY A 16 19.66 -6.51 2.26
N GLY A 17 18.54 -6.87 2.89
CA GLY A 17 17.46 -7.56 2.20
C GLY A 17 17.01 -6.71 1.02
N VAL A 18 17.03 -7.27 -0.18
CA VAL A 18 16.40 -6.62 -1.34
C VAL A 18 14.91 -6.54 -1.06
N ALA A 19 14.36 -5.32 -1.05
CA ALA A 19 12.92 -5.14 -0.95
C ALA A 19 12.28 -5.74 -2.20
N SER A 20 11.32 -6.64 -1.99
CA SER A 20 10.50 -7.22 -3.05
C SER A 20 9.21 -6.40 -3.18
N ALA A 21 8.70 -6.28 -4.41
CA ALA A 21 7.39 -5.73 -4.65
C ALA A 21 6.31 -6.63 -4.01
N GLN A 22 5.45 -6.03 -3.22
CA GLN A 22 4.26 -6.65 -2.64
C GLN A 22 3.03 -6.22 -3.44
N PHE A 23 1.95 -7.00 -3.35
CA PHE A 23 0.73 -6.75 -4.11
C PHE A 23 -0.52 -7.10 -3.31
N ILE A 24 -1.63 -6.44 -3.63
CA ILE A 24 -3.00 -6.72 -3.22
C ILE A 24 -3.85 -6.69 -4.49
N THR A 25 -4.46 -7.82 -4.83
CA THR A 25 -5.37 -7.95 -5.99
C THR A 25 -6.84 -7.86 -5.59
N PHE A 26 -7.14 -7.67 -4.30
CA PHE A 26 -8.49 -7.70 -3.73
C PHE A 26 -9.19 -9.07 -3.72
N GLU A 27 -8.48 -10.12 -4.15
CA GLU A 27 -8.96 -11.50 -4.16
C GLU A 27 -8.74 -12.22 -2.82
N GLU A 28 -7.81 -11.72 -2.01
CA GLU A 28 -7.28 -12.45 -0.85
C GLU A 28 -8.31 -12.64 0.26
N LEU A 29 -9.42 -11.90 0.22
CA LEU A 29 -10.50 -11.98 1.19
C LEU A 29 -11.60 -12.98 0.79
N GLY A 30 -11.45 -13.67 -0.36
CA GLY A 30 -12.45 -14.61 -0.87
C GLY A 30 -13.66 -13.92 -1.49
N VAL A 31 -14.81 -14.59 -1.46
CA VAL A 31 -16.05 -14.13 -2.12
C VAL A 31 -16.49 -12.75 -1.60
N GLN A 32 -16.64 -11.80 -2.51
CA GLN A 32 -17.15 -10.44 -2.22
C GLN A 32 -18.57 -10.25 -2.77
N PRO A 33 -19.36 -9.34 -2.19
CA PRO A 33 -20.72 -9.07 -2.66
C PRO A 33 -20.74 -8.19 -3.92
N ASP A 34 -21.92 -8.11 -4.54
CA ASP A 34 -22.16 -7.30 -5.75
C ASP A 34 -22.72 -5.90 -5.43
N LEU A 35 -23.08 -5.64 -4.17
CA LEU A 35 -23.76 -4.42 -3.75
C LEU A 35 -23.08 -3.77 -2.54
N PHE A 36 -22.98 -2.44 -2.55
CA PHE A 36 -22.44 -1.67 -1.44
C PHE A 36 -23.18 -1.91 -0.12
N ASN A 37 -24.50 -2.08 -0.16
CA ASN A 37 -25.32 -2.32 1.04
C ASN A 37 -25.15 -3.73 1.64
N GLN A 38 -24.27 -4.57 1.07
CA GLN A 38 -23.90 -5.89 1.58
C GLN A 38 -22.47 -5.93 2.13
N THR A 39 -21.75 -4.81 2.07
CA THR A 39 -20.37 -4.70 2.56
C THR A 39 -20.19 -3.43 3.40
N THR A 40 -18.95 -3.20 3.83
CA THR A 40 -18.50 -1.99 4.52
C THR A 40 -17.26 -1.45 3.81
N ALA A 41 -16.85 -0.23 4.15
CA ALA A 41 -15.59 0.30 3.64
C ALA A 41 -14.40 -0.60 4.02
N LEU A 42 -13.42 -0.71 3.12
CA LEU A 42 -12.15 -1.38 3.36
C LEU A 42 -11.33 -0.59 4.39
N ARG A 43 -10.75 -1.30 5.35
CA ARG A 43 -10.03 -0.75 6.50
C ARG A 43 -8.72 -1.49 6.76
N ALA A 44 -8.72 -2.38 7.74
CA ALA A 44 -7.54 -3.06 8.27
C ALA A 44 -7.43 -4.52 7.81
N GLN A 45 -8.25 -4.96 6.86
CA GLN A 45 -8.25 -6.33 6.34
C GLN A 45 -6.87 -6.72 5.77
N TYR A 46 -6.10 -5.74 5.27
CA TYR A 46 -4.72 -5.92 4.77
C TYR A 46 -3.63 -5.45 5.75
N ALA A 47 -3.97 -5.16 7.01
CA ALA A 47 -2.98 -4.72 8.00
C ALA A 47 -1.91 -5.79 8.25
N GLY A 48 -2.23 -7.06 8.05
CA GLY A 48 -1.28 -8.19 8.14
C GLY A 48 -0.15 -8.15 7.10
N VAL A 49 -0.35 -7.45 5.97
CA VAL A 49 0.70 -7.19 4.97
C VAL A 49 1.19 -5.75 5.02
N GLY A 50 0.84 -5.00 6.07
CA GLY A 50 1.31 -3.64 6.30
C GLY A 50 0.53 -2.57 5.54
N VAL A 51 -0.68 -2.84 5.04
CA VAL A 51 -1.49 -1.84 4.32
C VAL A 51 -2.79 -1.58 5.06
N THR A 52 -3.13 -0.31 5.23
CA THR A 52 -4.42 0.10 5.81
C THR A 52 -5.11 1.15 4.96
N PHE A 53 -6.43 1.11 4.97
CA PHE A 53 -7.31 1.93 4.14
C PHE A 53 -8.20 2.81 5.04
N SER A 54 -8.39 4.08 4.67
CA SER A 54 -9.36 4.99 5.31
C SER A 54 -9.95 5.99 4.32
N GLY A 55 -11.25 6.26 4.40
CA GLY A 55 -11.88 7.35 3.63
C GLY A 55 -11.94 8.66 4.39
N ALA A 56 -12.69 9.63 3.86
CA ALA A 56 -12.85 10.95 4.47
C ALA A 56 -13.59 10.91 5.82
N GLY A 57 -14.58 10.02 5.95
CA GLY A 57 -15.29 9.74 7.20
C GLY A 57 -14.90 8.37 7.77
N ALA A 58 -15.22 8.16 9.06
CA ALA A 58 -14.88 6.93 9.77
C ALA A 58 -15.51 5.65 9.16
N LEU A 59 -16.64 5.80 8.46
CA LEU A 59 -17.34 4.70 7.76
C LEU A 59 -17.26 4.83 6.22
N ASP A 60 -16.65 5.90 5.71
CA ASP A 60 -16.63 6.19 4.27
C ASP A 60 -15.38 5.61 3.59
N GLY A 61 -15.43 5.40 2.29
CA GLY A 61 -14.28 4.97 1.49
C GLY A 61 -14.68 3.99 0.40
N GLY A 62 -13.71 3.22 -0.09
CA GLY A 62 -13.98 2.17 -1.07
C GLY A 62 -14.41 0.88 -0.38
N GLY A 63 -15.32 0.13 -1.01
CA GLY A 63 -15.68 -1.23 -0.61
C GLY A 63 -15.19 -2.22 -1.65
N ILE A 64 -14.77 -3.41 -1.24
CA ILE A 64 -14.43 -4.46 -2.21
C ILE A 64 -15.72 -5.08 -2.70
N LEU A 65 -15.89 -5.12 -4.02
CA LEU A 65 -17.04 -5.73 -4.67
C LEU A 65 -16.58 -6.71 -5.75
N ASN A 66 -17.48 -7.62 -6.12
CA ASN A 66 -17.30 -8.47 -7.29
C ASN A 66 -17.65 -7.74 -8.59
N GLN A 67 -17.02 -8.12 -9.69
CA GLN A 67 -17.24 -7.54 -11.02
C GLN A 67 -18.68 -7.65 -11.52
N ALA A 68 -19.47 -8.57 -10.97
CA ALA A 68 -20.92 -8.66 -11.21
C ALA A 68 -21.70 -7.43 -10.70
N SER A 69 -21.06 -6.49 -10.00
CA SER A 69 -21.61 -5.20 -9.56
C SER A 69 -21.96 -4.20 -10.68
N ASN A 70 -21.79 -4.58 -11.95
CA ASN A 70 -22.22 -3.82 -13.14
C ASN A 70 -21.55 -2.43 -13.32
N PHE A 71 -20.26 -2.31 -13.00
CA PHE A 71 -19.48 -1.08 -13.26
C PHE A 71 -19.14 -0.85 -14.75
N GLY A 72 -19.51 -1.78 -15.63
CA GLY A 72 -19.27 -1.68 -17.08
C GLY A 72 -17.87 -2.10 -17.54
N LEU A 73 -17.05 -2.65 -16.62
CA LEU A 73 -15.78 -3.30 -16.91
C LEU A 73 -15.58 -4.52 -16.01
N ASN A 74 -14.82 -5.50 -16.48
CA ASN A 74 -14.37 -6.64 -15.66
C ASN A 74 -13.25 -6.19 -14.71
N ALA A 75 -13.06 -6.93 -13.63
CA ALA A 75 -11.90 -6.76 -12.76
C ALA A 75 -10.60 -6.88 -13.57
N ARG A 76 -9.55 -6.15 -13.18
CA ARG A 76 -8.27 -6.21 -13.87
C ARG A 76 -7.58 -7.54 -13.59
N SER A 77 -7.72 -8.01 -12.35
CA SER A 77 -7.30 -9.32 -11.90
C SER A 77 -8.47 -10.05 -11.23
N GLY A 78 -8.53 -11.37 -11.38
CA GLY A 78 -9.57 -12.19 -10.74
C GLY A 78 -11.00 -11.74 -11.05
N GLU A 79 -11.78 -11.46 -10.01
CA GLU A 79 -13.18 -11.06 -10.06
C GLU A 79 -13.53 -9.88 -9.15
N HIS A 80 -12.62 -9.38 -8.32
CA HIS A 80 -12.87 -8.37 -7.30
C HIS A 80 -12.07 -7.09 -7.53
N PHE A 81 -12.61 -5.96 -7.11
CA PHE A 81 -11.91 -4.67 -7.13
C PHE A 81 -12.39 -3.78 -6.00
N LEU A 82 -11.59 -2.76 -5.66
CA LEU A 82 -11.99 -1.71 -4.73
C LEU A 82 -12.87 -0.68 -5.46
N ALA A 83 -14.12 -0.59 -5.06
CA ALA A 83 -15.16 0.16 -5.75
C ALA A 83 -15.63 1.39 -4.96
N PHE A 84 -16.04 2.42 -5.70
CA PHE A 84 -16.62 3.66 -5.16
C PHE A 84 -17.86 4.06 -5.96
N ASN A 85 -18.86 4.58 -5.26
CA ASN A 85 -20.06 5.19 -5.82
C ASN A 85 -20.61 6.23 -4.83
N THR A 86 -20.53 7.52 -5.16
CA THR A 86 -20.97 8.64 -4.31
C THR A 86 -22.48 8.62 -3.99
N GLY A 87 -23.28 7.90 -4.78
CA GLY A 87 -24.71 7.70 -4.54
C GLY A 87 -25.07 6.45 -3.73
N ALA A 88 -24.08 5.65 -3.31
CA ALA A 88 -24.30 4.40 -2.59
C ALA A 88 -23.92 4.48 -1.11
N SER A 89 -24.63 3.68 -0.29
CA SER A 89 -24.35 3.54 1.14
C SER A 89 -23.98 2.10 1.48
N PHE A 90 -23.08 1.97 2.45
CA PHE A 90 -22.68 0.70 3.05
C PHE A 90 -23.72 0.17 4.03
N SER A 91 -23.58 -1.10 4.39
CA SER A 91 -24.45 -1.78 5.37
C SER A 91 -24.39 -1.19 6.78
N ASP A 92 -23.30 -0.50 7.12
CA ASP A 92 -23.07 0.17 8.41
C ASP A 92 -23.45 1.67 8.39
N GLY A 93 -23.99 2.16 7.27
CA GLY A 93 -24.41 3.55 7.10
C GLY A 93 -23.31 4.49 6.57
N GLY A 94 -22.10 3.99 6.28
CA GLY A 94 -21.06 4.75 5.59
C GLY A 94 -21.37 5.04 4.12
N SER A 95 -20.63 5.98 3.53
CA SER A 95 -20.71 6.33 2.11
C SER A 95 -19.60 5.67 1.30
N ALA A 96 -19.93 5.11 0.14
CA ALA A 96 -18.96 4.48 -0.78
C ALA A 96 -18.14 5.51 -1.59
N SER A 97 -17.74 6.61 -0.97
CA SER A 97 -17.14 7.77 -1.62
C SER A 97 -15.68 7.95 -1.24
N GLY A 98 -14.88 8.45 -2.20
CA GLY A 98 -13.53 8.94 -1.92
C GLY A 98 -13.54 10.32 -1.24
N PRO A 99 -12.34 10.90 -0.99
CA PRO A 99 -11.03 10.31 -1.27
C PRO A 99 -10.70 9.08 -0.39
N GLN A 100 -9.85 8.21 -0.91
CA GLN A 100 -9.32 7.02 -0.22
C GLN A 100 -7.86 7.25 0.15
N THR A 101 -7.52 7.12 1.42
CA THR A 101 -6.15 7.08 1.90
C THR A 101 -5.68 5.64 2.04
N ILE A 102 -4.47 5.34 1.57
CA ILE A 102 -3.81 4.04 1.70
C ILE A 102 -2.46 4.28 2.38
N THR A 103 -2.26 3.66 3.55
CA THR A 103 -1.05 3.84 4.38
C THR A 103 -0.22 2.57 4.37
N PHE A 104 1.11 2.72 4.24
CA PHE A 104 2.09 1.63 4.18
C PHE A 104 2.93 1.58 5.46
N ALA A 105 2.87 0.48 6.19
CA ALA A 105 3.64 0.28 7.41
C ALA A 105 5.14 0.23 7.08
N GLY A 106 5.89 1.22 7.58
CA GLY A 106 7.33 1.37 7.31
C GLY A 106 7.67 2.09 6.01
N GLY A 107 6.67 2.58 5.29
CA GLY A 107 6.84 3.32 4.03
C GLY A 107 7.16 2.45 2.82
N ALA A 108 7.04 3.05 1.65
CA ALA A 108 7.25 2.47 0.34
C ALA A 108 8.17 3.36 -0.50
N SER A 109 9.05 2.73 -1.29
CA SER A 109 9.92 3.40 -2.27
C SER A 109 9.24 3.59 -3.64
N ALA A 110 8.22 2.79 -3.90
CA ALA A 110 7.38 2.83 -5.09
C ALA A 110 5.97 2.34 -4.73
N VAL A 111 4.95 2.95 -5.33
CA VAL A 111 3.54 2.56 -5.22
C VAL A 111 2.92 2.64 -6.61
N SER A 112 2.18 1.61 -7.01
CA SER A 112 1.29 1.68 -8.17
C SER A 112 -0.06 1.03 -7.92
N ILE A 113 -1.08 1.49 -8.63
CA ILE A 113 -2.43 0.93 -8.60
C ILE A 113 -3.10 1.24 -9.93
N TYR A 114 -3.98 0.37 -10.40
CA TYR A 114 -4.77 0.61 -11.60
C TYR A 114 -6.10 1.24 -11.25
N GLY A 115 -6.55 2.20 -12.05
CA GLY A 115 -7.85 2.85 -11.90
C GLY A 115 -8.59 2.96 -13.22
N ALA A 116 -9.92 3.10 -13.14
CA ALA A 116 -10.80 3.29 -14.29
C ALA A 116 -12.06 4.12 -13.94
N ILE A 117 -12.84 4.43 -14.97
CA ILE A 117 -14.12 5.17 -15.00
C ILE A 117 -13.98 6.68 -14.77
N ALA A 118 -13.51 7.09 -13.60
CA ALA A 118 -13.35 8.50 -13.27
C ALA A 118 -12.01 9.05 -13.76
N ARG A 119 -11.86 10.39 -13.79
CA ARG A 119 -10.53 10.99 -13.70
C ARG A 119 -10.02 10.74 -12.30
N ILE A 120 -8.91 10.02 -12.16
CA ILE A 120 -8.38 9.62 -10.85
C ILE A 120 -7.02 10.28 -10.65
N THR A 121 -6.84 10.91 -9.48
CA THR A 121 -5.56 11.47 -9.04
C THR A 121 -5.07 10.70 -7.83
N MET A 122 -3.82 10.26 -7.86
CA MET A 122 -3.09 9.72 -6.70
C MET A 122 -2.01 10.72 -6.29
N THR A 123 -2.04 11.14 -5.03
CA THR A 123 -1.03 12.02 -4.43
C THR A 123 -0.32 11.28 -3.31
N ALA A 124 1.01 11.21 -3.35
CA ALA A 124 1.84 10.54 -2.36
C ALA A 124 2.42 11.53 -1.35
N PHE A 125 2.50 11.11 -0.10
CA PHE A 125 3.03 11.90 1.01
C PHE A 125 4.04 11.08 1.82
N ASN A 126 5.04 11.73 2.41
CA ASN A 126 5.97 11.12 3.36
C ASN A 126 5.42 11.16 4.80
N ASP A 127 6.18 10.65 5.78
CA ASP A 127 5.81 10.62 7.20
C ASP A 127 5.64 12.01 7.83
N ASP A 128 6.21 13.05 7.21
CA ASP A 128 6.09 14.45 7.65
C ASP A 128 4.88 15.15 7.01
N ASN A 129 4.00 14.41 6.33
CA ASN A 129 2.86 14.92 5.54
C ASN A 129 3.27 15.87 4.40
N ILE A 130 4.48 15.74 3.87
CA ILE A 130 4.97 16.50 2.72
C ILE A 130 4.65 15.71 1.44
N GLU A 131 4.04 16.38 0.46
CA GLU A 131 3.78 15.79 -0.85
C GLU A 131 5.11 15.40 -1.53
N VAL A 132 5.19 14.13 -1.92
CA VAL A 132 6.31 13.54 -2.66
C VAL A 132 6.09 13.65 -4.16
N GLY A 133 4.83 13.57 -4.59
CA GLY A 133 4.41 13.74 -5.98
C GLY A 133 2.95 13.35 -6.19
N ASN A 134 2.46 13.61 -7.40
CA ASN A 134 1.12 13.23 -7.82
C ASN A 134 1.09 12.75 -9.28
N VAL A 135 0.10 11.92 -9.60
CA VAL A 135 -0.17 11.41 -10.95
C VAL A 135 -1.68 11.39 -11.18
N THR A 136 -2.11 11.71 -12.39
CA THR A 136 -3.53 11.71 -12.77
C THR A 136 -3.74 10.95 -14.07
N ILE A 137 -4.75 10.09 -14.10
CA ILE A 137 -5.24 9.40 -15.31
C ILE A 137 -6.54 10.02 -15.80
N GLY A 138 -6.85 9.83 -17.08
CA GLY A 138 -8.10 10.30 -17.68
C GLY A 138 -9.30 9.44 -17.27
N ALA A 139 -10.51 9.98 -17.45
CA ALA A 139 -11.73 9.18 -17.36
C ALA A 139 -11.84 8.25 -18.57
N ASP A 140 -11.83 6.94 -18.34
CA ASP A 140 -11.92 5.91 -19.38
C ASP A 140 -12.51 4.62 -18.80
N LEU A 141 -13.24 3.84 -19.60
CA LEU A 141 -13.69 2.48 -19.25
C LEU A 141 -12.60 1.44 -19.53
N ALA A 142 -11.34 1.82 -19.31
CA ALA A 142 -10.16 0.99 -19.47
C ALA A 142 -9.21 1.24 -18.29
N TRP A 143 -8.56 0.16 -17.84
CA TRP A 143 -7.59 0.21 -16.75
C TRP A 143 -6.37 1.03 -17.16
N GLN A 144 -6.05 2.05 -16.35
CA GLN A 144 -4.84 2.86 -16.49
C GLN A 144 -4.06 2.84 -15.18
N GLU A 145 -2.74 2.81 -15.26
CA GLU A 145 -1.87 2.75 -14.08
C GLU A 145 -1.58 4.14 -13.52
N LEU A 146 -1.75 4.29 -12.21
CA LEU A 146 -1.19 5.38 -11.41
C LEU A 146 0.06 4.85 -10.72
N ALA A 147 1.23 5.42 -10.99
CA ALA A 147 2.49 4.98 -10.38
C ALA A 147 3.32 6.17 -9.90
N LEU A 148 3.89 6.05 -8.69
CA LEU A 148 4.76 7.04 -8.06
C LEU A 148 5.95 6.35 -7.40
N THR A 149 7.08 7.05 -7.34
CA THR A 149 8.28 6.63 -6.61
C THR A 149 8.74 7.74 -5.67
N GLY A 150 9.39 7.38 -4.57
CA GLY A 150 9.88 8.32 -3.56
C GLY A 150 9.81 7.73 -2.16
N ASN A 151 9.98 8.54 -1.12
CA ASN A 151 9.80 8.10 0.27
C ASN A 151 8.33 8.26 0.68
N ILE A 152 7.50 7.26 0.41
CA ILE A 152 6.04 7.34 0.52
C ILE A 152 5.57 6.65 1.80
N SER A 153 4.88 7.39 2.67
CA SER A 153 4.21 6.84 3.85
C SER A 153 2.77 6.46 3.54
N TYR A 154 2.06 7.33 2.81
CA TYR A 154 0.69 7.10 2.40
C TYR A 154 0.41 7.77 1.06
N VAL A 155 -0.64 7.29 0.38
CA VAL A 155 -1.21 7.93 -0.80
C VAL A 155 -2.66 8.31 -0.54
N VAL A 156 -3.11 9.39 -1.15
CA VAL A 156 -4.52 9.80 -1.21
C VAL A 156 -4.98 9.69 -2.66
N ILE A 157 -6.05 8.94 -2.89
CA ILE A 157 -6.63 8.71 -4.20
C ILE A 157 -8.01 9.37 -4.25
N ALA A 158 -8.20 10.26 -5.22
CA ALA A 158 -9.44 11.01 -5.42
C ALA A 158 -9.95 10.83 -6.86
N GLY A 159 -11.25 10.56 -7.00
CA GLY A 159 -11.95 10.54 -8.27
C GLY A 159 -12.64 11.87 -8.56
N ALA A 160 -12.73 12.25 -9.83
CA ALA A 160 -13.44 13.42 -10.31
C ALA A 160 -14.14 13.16 -11.66
N GLY A 161 -15.22 13.89 -11.92
CA GLY A 161 -15.94 13.84 -13.19
C GLY A 161 -16.86 12.62 -13.38
N SER A 162 -16.93 11.71 -12.41
CA SER A 162 -17.87 10.58 -12.34
C SER A 162 -18.24 10.35 -10.88
N ASP A 163 -19.44 9.85 -10.63
CA ASP A 163 -19.88 9.39 -9.31
C ASP A 163 -19.27 8.04 -8.93
N THR A 164 -18.73 7.31 -9.90
CA THR A 164 -18.12 5.99 -9.71
C THR A 164 -16.66 5.96 -10.15
N MET A 165 -15.86 5.20 -9.40
CA MET A 165 -14.51 4.79 -9.80
C MET A 165 -14.21 3.40 -9.26
N VAL A 166 -13.28 2.70 -9.89
CA VAL A 166 -12.76 1.41 -9.42
C VAL A 166 -11.24 1.44 -9.40
N LEU A 167 -10.66 0.72 -8.44
CA LEU A 167 -9.22 0.55 -8.27
C LEU A 167 -8.89 -0.93 -8.13
N ASP A 168 -7.79 -1.37 -8.73
CA ASP A 168 -7.36 -2.77 -8.70
C ASP A 168 -5.82 -2.88 -8.75
N ASP A 169 -5.29 -4.03 -8.35
CA ASP A 169 -3.86 -4.38 -8.38
C ASP A 169 -2.95 -3.33 -7.72
N LEU A 170 -3.16 -3.09 -6.43
CA LEU A 170 -2.26 -2.26 -5.63
C LEU A 170 -0.92 -2.98 -5.48
N SER A 171 0.17 -2.33 -5.86
CA SER A 171 1.53 -2.82 -5.66
C SER A 171 2.41 -1.78 -4.97
N TRP A 172 3.36 -2.23 -4.15
CA TRP A 172 4.33 -1.34 -3.52
C TRP A 172 5.66 -2.04 -3.25
N THR A 173 6.74 -1.27 -3.18
CA THR A 173 8.06 -1.75 -2.74
C THR A 173 8.35 -1.21 -1.35
N ALA A 174 8.25 -2.04 -0.32
CA ALA A 174 8.49 -1.63 1.06
C ALA A 174 9.91 -1.09 1.26
N ILE A 175 10.06 -0.08 2.11
CA ILE A 175 11.39 0.38 2.55
C ILE A 175 11.87 -0.58 3.66
N PRO A 176 13.04 -1.24 3.52
CA PRO A 176 13.54 -2.12 4.56
C PRO A 176 13.73 -1.35 5.87
N ALA A 177 13.19 -1.88 6.97
CA ALA A 177 13.46 -1.32 8.29
C ALA A 177 14.97 -1.30 8.55
N PRO A 178 15.53 -0.25 9.17
CA PRO A 178 16.92 -0.25 9.58
C PRO A 178 17.14 -1.46 10.50
N SER A 179 17.99 -2.38 10.07
CA SER A 179 18.22 -3.63 10.81
C SER A 179 18.76 -3.32 12.21
N SER A 180 17.95 -3.57 13.23
CA SER A 180 18.35 -3.45 14.65
C SER A 180 19.51 -4.40 15.03
N ALA A 181 19.81 -5.38 14.17
CA ALA A 181 21.01 -6.21 14.25
C ALA A 181 22.33 -5.43 14.14
N ALA A 182 22.36 -4.29 13.43
CA ALA A 182 23.55 -3.44 13.37
C ALA A 182 23.84 -2.77 14.73
N LEU A 183 22.80 -2.48 15.53
CA LEU A 183 22.95 -1.81 16.82
C LEU A 183 23.35 -2.78 17.96
N ALA A 184 22.88 -4.03 17.91
CA ALA A 184 23.26 -5.07 18.87
C ALA A 184 24.73 -5.51 18.74
N GLY A 185 25.29 -5.47 17.52
CA GLY A 185 26.70 -5.83 17.26
C GLY A 185 27.70 -4.84 17.88
N ILE A 186 27.37 -3.54 17.95
CA ILE A 186 28.26 -2.51 18.49
C ILE A 186 28.36 -2.63 20.03
N LEU A 187 27.26 -2.98 20.72
CA LEU A 187 27.26 -3.13 22.17
C LEU A 187 27.97 -4.40 22.66
N ALA A 188 27.93 -5.49 21.87
CA ALA A 188 28.63 -6.73 22.23
C ALA A 188 30.16 -6.60 22.17
N LEU A 189 30.71 -5.80 21.24
CA LEU A 189 32.16 -5.55 21.18
C LEU A 189 32.66 -4.60 22.29
N GLY A 190 31.79 -3.74 22.83
CA GLY A 190 32.13 -2.87 23.96
C GLY A 190 32.28 -3.62 25.29
N ALA A 191 31.49 -4.68 25.49
CA ALA A 191 31.49 -5.46 26.73
C ALA A 191 32.63 -6.49 26.82
N ALA A 192 33.18 -6.95 25.68
CA ALA A 192 34.22 -7.98 25.66
C ALA A 192 35.63 -7.47 26.01
N ARG A 193 35.86 -6.14 26.11
CA ARG A 193 37.20 -5.57 26.35
C ARG A 193 37.51 -5.25 27.82
N ARG A 194 36.69 -5.67 28.78
CA ARG A 194 36.86 -5.30 30.19
C ARG A 194 36.75 -6.47 31.17
N ARG A 195 37.58 -7.50 30.98
CA ARG A 195 38.03 -8.37 32.08
C ARG A 195 39.54 -8.62 31.90
N ARG A 196 40.33 -7.82 32.63
CA ARG A 196 41.71 -8.14 33.00
C ARG A 196 41.67 -9.09 34.19
#